data_AF-A0A5J4QU52-F1
#
_entry.id   AF-A0A5J4QU52-F1
#
_cell.length_a   1.000
_cell.length_b   1.000
_cell.length_c   1.000
_cell.angle_alpha   90.00
_cell.angle_beta   90.00
_cell.angle_gamma   90.00
#
_symmetry.space_group_name_H-M   'P 1'
#
loop_
_entity.id
_entity.type
_entity.pdbx_description
1 polymer ?
#
loop_
_entity_poly.entity_id
_entity_poly.type
_entity_poly.pdbx_seq_one_letter_code
_entity_poly.pdbx_strand_id
1 'polypeptide(L)'
;MEVEEQENFVPYPRRATQEELLQAALEGDDYSETKAKRKAVGNALAQLIGYFNRDVKRNRELASLASAREYVSRYPKYGLRVQAEDLDQDKDTPDNTVVYRKNGNI
;
A
#
# COMPACT_ATOMS: atom_id res chain seq x y z
N MET A 1 -5.84 -41.73 27.07
CA MET A 1 -4.85 -40.64 27.10
C MET A 1 -5.14 -39.83 25.86
N GLU A 2 -6.07 -38.88 25.99
CA GLU A 2 -6.45 -37.97 24.92
C GLU A 2 -5.41 -36.84 24.92
N VAL A 3 -4.73 -36.67 23.79
CA VAL A 3 -3.77 -35.59 23.60
C VAL A 3 -4.56 -34.45 23.00
N GLU A 4 -4.90 -33.45 23.82
CA GLU A 4 -5.42 -32.18 23.34
C GLU A 4 -4.31 -31.47 22.55
N GLU A 5 -4.34 -31.58 21.23
CA GLU A 5 -3.67 -30.63 20.35
C GLU A 5 -4.44 -29.31 20.42
N GLN A 6 -4.12 -28.51 21.44
CA GLN A 6 -4.43 -27.09 21.42
C GLN A 6 -3.57 -26.48 20.33
N GLU A 7 -4.15 -26.37 19.13
CA GLU A 7 -3.60 -25.58 18.05
C GLU A 7 -3.36 -24.16 18.57
N ASN A 8 -2.09 -23.87 18.80
CA ASN A 8 -1.56 -22.56 19.13
C ASN A 8 -1.65 -21.70 17.86
N PHE A 9 -2.89 -21.39 17.45
CA PHE A 9 -3.18 -20.43 16.41
C PHE A 9 -2.88 -19.05 16.99
N VAL A 10 -1.60 -18.68 16.98
CA VAL A 10 -1.21 -17.29 17.18
C VAL A 10 -1.67 -16.57 15.91
N PRO A 11 -2.75 -15.76 15.94
CA PRO A 11 -3.12 -15.00 14.76
C PRO A 11 -1.92 -14.11 14.42
N TYR A 12 -1.36 -14.26 13.22
CA TYR A 12 -0.39 -13.32 12.68
C TYR A 12 -0.95 -11.91 12.95
N PRO A 13 -0.23 -11.02 13.65
CA PRO A 13 -0.78 -9.72 13.98
C PRO A 13 -1.16 -9.04 12.67
N ARG A 14 -2.46 -8.77 12.51
CA ARG A 14 -3.00 -8.08 11.35
C ARG A 14 -2.16 -6.80 11.21
N ARG A 15 -1.45 -6.65 10.08
CA ARG A 15 -0.78 -5.39 9.79
C ARG A 15 -1.86 -4.32 9.77
N ALA A 16 -1.71 -3.31 10.61
CA ALA A 16 -2.63 -2.19 10.65
C ALA A 16 -2.75 -1.58 9.26
N THR A 17 -3.99 -1.30 8.87
CA THR A 17 -4.32 -0.63 7.61
C THR A 17 -3.82 0.82 7.64
N GLN A 18 -3.72 1.46 6.48
CA GLN A 18 -3.29 2.86 6.40
C GLN A 18 -4.25 3.80 7.14
N GLU A 19 -5.55 3.49 7.11
CA GLU A 19 -6.59 4.23 7.82
C GLU A 19 -6.45 4.08 9.35
N GLU A 20 -6.23 2.85 9.84
CA GLU A 20 -5.98 2.61 11.27
C GLU A 20 -4.71 3.30 11.77
N LEU A 21 -3.65 3.33 10.95
CA LEU A 21 -2.41 4.04 11.27
C LEU A 21 -2.59 5.56 11.27
N LEU A 22 -3.39 6.09 10.34
CA LEU A 22 -3.73 7.51 10.27
C LEU A 22 -4.53 7.92 11.52
N GLN A 23 -5.55 7.14 11.87
CA GLN A 23 -6.34 7.35 13.07
C GLN A 23 -5.46 7.33 14.34
N ALA A 24 -4.57 6.33 14.47
CA ALA A 24 -3.64 6.23 15.59
C ALA A 24 -2.62 7.38 15.67
N ALA A 25 -2.28 8.01 14.54
CA ALA A 25 -1.42 9.18 14.51
C ALA A 25 -2.18 10.46 14.94
N LEU A 26 -3.46 10.58 14.57
CA LEU A 26 -4.32 11.73 14.88
C LEU A 26 -4.86 11.71 16.31
N GLU A 27 -5.13 10.53 16.88
CA GLU A 27 -5.55 10.37 18.29
C GLU A 27 -4.46 10.78 19.31
N GLY A 28 -3.26 11.11 18.84
CA GLY A 28 -2.14 11.60 19.64
C GLY A 28 -2.11 13.11 19.91
N ASP A 29 -2.98 13.90 19.29
CA ASP A 29 -2.89 15.37 19.25
C ASP A 29 -3.19 16.07 20.59
N ASP A 30 -3.88 15.41 21.51
CA ASP A 30 -3.94 15.87 22.91
C ASP A 30 -2.64 15.46 23.60
N TYR A 31 -1.58 16.24 23.42
CA TYR A 31 -0.26 16.19 24.07
C TYR A 31 -0.15 15.08 25.14
N SER A 32 -0.02 13.82 24.70
CA SER A 32 -0.32 12.71 25.61
C SER A 32 0.74 12.62 26.71
N GLU A 33 0.29 12.68 27.96
CA GLU A 33 1.16 12.75 29.14
C GLU A 33 2.00 11.49 29.36
N THR A 34 1.71 10.38 28.66
CA THR A 34 2.39 9.09 28.86
C THR A 34 3.35 8.71 27.72
N LYS A 35 4.56 8.26 28.09
CA LYS A 35 5.60 7.75 27.18
C LYS A 35 5.10 6.65 26.24
N ALA A 36 4.14 5.83 26.69
CA ALA A 36 3.56 4.74 25.90
C ALA A 36 2.75 5.26 24.70
N LYS A 37 1.90 6.29 24.90
CA LYS A 37 1.10 6.88 23.83
C LYS A 37 1.97 7.58 22.79
N ARG A 38 3.00 8.34 23.20
CA ARG A 38 3.99 8.93 22.27
C ARG A 38 4.73 7.87 21.44
N LYS A 39 5.08 6.73 22.05
CA LYS A 39 5.71 5.62 21.34
C LYS A 39 4.76 4.99 20.30
N ALA A 40 3.48 4.84 20.64
CA ALA A 40 2.47 4.32 19.72
C ALA A 40 2.26 5.25 18.51
N VAL A 41 2.08 6.55 18.76
CA VAL A 41 1.95 7.59 17.71
C VAL A 41 3.21 7.61 16.84
N GLY A 42 4.41 7.63 17.44
CA GLY A 42 5.68 7.60 16.70
C GLY A 42 5.84 6.36 15.82
N ASN A 43 5.42 5.19 16.31
CA ASN A 43 5.43 3.95 15.53
C ASN A 43 4.40 3.98 14.39
N ALA A 44 3.24 4.58 14.60
CA ALA A 44 2.23 4.75 13.56
C ALA A 44 2.74 5.67 12.44
N LEU A 45 3.31 6.81 12.82
CA LEU A 45 3.93 7.77 11.89
C LEU A 45 5.06 7.14 11.07
N ALA A 46 5.96 6.38 11.71
CA ALA A 46 7.05 5.71 11.01
C ALA A 46 6.54 4.72 9.94
N GLN A 47 5.46 4.00 10.25
CA GLN A 47 4.83 3.08 9.30
C GLN A 47 4.16 3.85 8.16
N LEU A 48 3.42 4.92 8.44
CA LEU A 48 2.79 5.77 7.42
C LEU A 48 3.83 6.36 6.46
N ILE A 49 4.93 6.90 6.98
CA ILE A 49 6.05 7.41 6.16
C ILE A 49 6.60 6.29 5.27
N GLY A 50 6.73 5.07 5.80
CA GLY A 50 7.13 3.90 5.03
C GLY A 50 6.18 3.56 3.89
N TYR A 51 4.87 3.64 4.13
CA TYR A 51 3.84 3.45 3.10
C TYR A 51 3.92 4.55 2.03
N PHE A 52 3.89 5.82 2.42
CA PHE A 52 3.96 6.93 1.48
C PHE A 52 5.24 6.92 0.63
N ASN A 53 6.38 6.59 1.23
CA ASN A 53 7.63 6.46 0.47
C ASN A 53 7.58 5.36 -0.58
N ARG A 54 6.88 4.24 -0.30
CA ARG A 54 6.69 3.16 -1.26
C ARG A 54 5.78 3.62 -2.41
N ASP A 55 4.70 4.32 -2.09
CA ASP A 55 3.74 4.79 -3.09
C ASP A 55 4.34 5.89 -3.98
N VAL A 56 5.11 6.83 -3.42
CA VAL A 56 5.84 7.84 -4.18
C VAL A 56 6.81 7.18 -5.16
N LYS A 57 7.57 6.16 -4.72
CA LYS A 57 8.48 5.41 -5.59
C LYS A 57 7.73 4.69 -6.69
N ARG A 58 6.62 4.02 -6.36
CA ARG A 58 5.77 3.34 -7.34
C ARG A 58 5.18 4.33 -8.35
N ASN A 59 4.64 5.46 -7.91
CA ASN A 59 4.08 6.48 -8.81
C ASN A 59 5.13 7.00 -9.79
N ARG A 60 6.37 7.19 -9.34
CA ARG A 60 7.48 7.56 -10.23
C ARG A 60 7.77 6.48 -11.28
N GLU A 61 7.75 5.20 -10.88
CA GLU A 61 7.95 4.07 -11.81
C GLU A 61 6.73 3.82 -12.72
N LEU A 62 5.55 4.36 -12.40
CA LEU A 62 4.34 4.24 -13.21
C LEU A 62 4.01 5.53 -13.98
N ALA A 63 4.85 6.56 -13.91
CA ALA A 63 4.61 7.86 -14.50
C ALA A 63 4.61 7.86 -16.05
N SER A 64 5.15 6.81 -16.67
CA SER A 64 5.14 6.64 -18.12
C SER A 64 4.94 5.18 -18.51
N LEU A 65 4.44 4.96 -19.72
CA LEU A 65 4.20 3.63 -20.25
C LEU A 65 5.48 2.77 -20.25
N ALA A 66 6.61 3.37 -20.64
CA ALA A 66 7.89 2.68 -20.69
C ALA A 66 8.35 2.24 -19.28
N SER A 67 8.29 3.16 -18.31
CA SER A 67 8.69 2.86 -16.93
C SER A 67 7.75 1.84 -16.29
N ALA A 68 6.44 1.93 -16.56
CA ALA A 68 5.45 1.00 -16.04
C ALA A 68 5.67 -0.42 -16.59
N ARG A 69 6.01 -0.58 -17.88
CA ARG A 69 6.36 -1.89 -18.46
C ARG A 69 7.60 -2.48 -17.79
N GLU A 70 8.63 -1.67 -17.54
CA GLU A 70 9.85 -2.10 -16.85
C GLU A 70 9.59 -2.44 -15.36
N TYR A 71 8.70 -1.71 -14.69
CA TYR A 71 8.26 -2.07 -13.34
C TYR A 71 7.59 -3.44 -13.33
N VAL A 72 6.61 -3.67 -14.21
CA VAL A 72 5.86 -4.92 -14.26
C VAL A 72 6.75 -6.12 -14.60
N SER A 73 7.74 -5.95 -15.48
CA SER A 73 8.69 -7.02 -15.83
C SER A 73 9.57 -7.45 -14.64
N ARG A 74 9.90 -6.53 -13.72
CA ARG A 74 10.62 -6.84 -12.47
C ARG A 74 9.78 -7.60 -11.45
N TYR A 75 8.45 -7.55 -11.55
CA TYR A 75 7.54 -8.17 -10.59
C TYR A 75 6.44 -9.04 -11.25
N PRO A 76 6.81 -10.07 -12.02
CA PRO A 76 5.85 -10.89 -12.77
C PRO A 76 4.84 -11.62 -11.87
N LYS A 77 5.21 -11.88 -10.61
CA LYS A 77 4.34 -12.54 -9.61
C LYS A 77 3.02 -11.81 -9.35
N TYR A 78 2.95 -10.50 -9.58
CA TYR A 78 1.73 -9.73 -9.38
C TYR A 78 0.77 -9.79 -10.58
N GLY A 79 1.20 -10.36 -11.71
CA GLY A 79 0.36 -10.53 -12.90
C GLY A 79 -0.21 -9.22 -13.42
N LEU A 80 0.53 -8.12 -13.28
CA LEU A 80 0.11 -6.80 -13.72
C LEU A 80 0.17 -6.71 -15.25
N ARG A 81 -0.71 -5.91 -15.84
CA ARG A 81 -0.72 -5.59 -17.28
C ARG A 81 -0.73 -4.08 -17.44
N VAL A 82 0.03 -3.57 -18.41
CA VAL A 82 0.17 -2.13 -18.67
C VAL A 82 -0.34 -1.83 -20.07
N GLN A 83 -1.22 -0.84 -20.18
CA GLN A 83 -1.79 -0.37 -21.44
C GLN A 83 -1.67 1.14 -21.56
N ALA A 84 -1.65 1.63 -22.80
CA ALA A 84 -1.86 3.04 -23.11
C ALA A 84 -3.33 3.16 -23.52
N GLU A 85 -4.08 3.98 -22.82
CA GLU A 85 -5.51 4.18 -23.07
C GLU A 85 -5.88 5.64 -23.04
N ASP A 86 -6.68 6.05 -24.01
CA ASP A 86 -7.33 7.35 -24.08
C ASP A 86 -8.61 7.31 -23.23
N LEU A 87 -8.53 7.85 -22.02
CA LEU A 87 -9.63 7.77 -21.03
C LEU A 87 -10.68 8.86 -21.20
N ASP A 88 -10.31 10.00 -21.79
CA ASP A 88 -11.19 11.15 -22.01
C ASP A 88 -11.66 11.28 -23.47
N GLN A 89 -11.17 10.42 -24.37
CA GLN A 89 -11.47 10.44 -25.80
C GLN A 89 -11.06 11.76 -26.47
N ASP A 90 -10.03 12.41 -25.93
CA ASP A 90 -9.51 13.68 -26.43
C ASP A 90 -8.23 13.43 -27.24
N LYS A 91 -8.34 13.65 -28.56
CA LYS A 91 -7.24 13.51 -29.52
C LYS A 91 -6.03 14.41 -29.21
N ASP A 92 -6.22 15.49 -28.45
CA ASP A 92 -5.17 16.47 -28.15
C ASP A 92 -4.47 16.15 -26.81
N THR A 93 -4.95 15.14 -26.07
CA THR A 93 -4.37 14.63 -24.83
C THR A 93 -3.57 13.34 -25.10
N PRO A 94 -2.36 13.19 -24.53
CA PRO A 94 -1.63 11.93 -24.65
C PRO A 94 -2.30 10.81 -23.83
N ASP A 95 -2.28 9.58 -24.38
CA ASP A 95 -2.80 8.38 -23.71
C ASP A 95 -2.30 8.24 -22.26
N ASN A 96 -3.21 7.83 -21.38
CA ASN A 96 -2.90 7.50 -20.00
C ASN A 96 -2.18 6.16 -19.92
N THR A 97 -1.26 6.04 -18.95
CA THR A 97 -0.68 4.74 -18.59
C THR A 97 -1.57 4.05 -17.58
N VAL A 98 -2.25 2.97 -18.00
CA VAL A 98 -3.18 2.22 -17.15
C VAL A 98 -2.56 0.88 -16.76
N VAL A 99 -2.65 0.54 -15.46
CA VAL A 99 -2.10 -0.70 -14.90
C VAL A 99 -3.22 -1.56 -14.32
N TYR A 100 -3.47 -2.70 -14.97
CA TYR A 100 -4.47 -3.68 -14.57
C TYR A 100 -3.88 -4.77 -13.69
N ARG A 101 -4.67 -5.27 -12.75
CA ARG A 101 -4.38 -6.53 -12.06
C ARG A 101 -4.84 -7.72 -12.91
N LYS A 102 -4.31 -8.90 -12.62
CA LYS A 102 -4.66 -10.16 -13.30
C LYS A 102 -6.17 -10.44 -13.40
N ASN A 103 -6.95 -9.94 -12.43
CA ASN A 103 -8.39 -10.19 -12.33
C ASN A 103 -9.25 -9.03 -12.88
N GLY A 104 -8.67 -8.09 -13.64
CA GLY A 104 -9.35 -6.86 -14.07
C GLY A 104 -9.33 -5.76 -13.01
N ASN A 105 -9.81 -4.57 -13.39
CA ASN A 105 -10.03 -3.47 -12.45
C ASN A 105 -11.25 -3.79 -11.56
N ILE A 106 -11.13 -3.47 -10.27
CA ILE A 106 -12.28 -3.38 -9.34
C ILE A 106 -13.02 -2.09 -9.67
#